data_AF-A0A3S0HVY8-F1
#
_entry.id   AF-A0A3S0HVY8-F1
#
_cell.length_a   1.000
_cell.length_b   1.000
_cell.length_c   1.000
_cell.angle_alpha   90.00
_cell.angle_beta   90.00
_cell.angle_gamma   90.00
#
_symmetry.space_group_name_H-M   'P 1'
#
loop_
_entity.id
_entity.type
_entity.pdbx_description
1 polymer ?
#
loop_
_entity_poly.entity_id
_entity_poly.type
_entity_poly.pdbx_seq_one_letter_code
_entity_poly.pdbx_strand_id
1 'polypeptide(L)'
;GGDNRFWLSESTGSGFVAPHMVVAEGGTFQAGQAQYADVNGDGKADLLFQDNDNNFYLSESTGNGFASPHLVIDHGGSFQTGQAQLADMNGDGKADLIFQG
;
A
#
# COMPACT_ATOMS: atom_id res chain seq x y z
N GLY A 1 9.40 -0.89 14.17
CA GLY A 1 9.89 0.48 14.41
C GLY A 1 8.82 1.41 13.90
N GLY A 2 8.43 2.41 14.68
CA GLY A 2 7.30 3.32 14.38
C GLY A 2 7.61 4.37 13.32
N ASP A 3 8.40 4.01 12.31
CA ASP A 3 8.80 4.86 11.20
C ASP A 3 8.44 4.18 9.89
N ASN A 4 7.30 4.58 9.33
CA ASN A 4 6.80 4.11 8.03
C ASN A 4 7.53 4.82 6.89
N ARG A 5 8.78 4.40 6.71
CA ARG A 5 9.63 4.87 5.61
C ARG A 5 9.70 3.80 4.53
N PHE A 6 9.13 4.11 3.38
CA PHE A 6 9.21 3.27 2.20
C PHE A 6 10.37 3.75 1.33
N TRP A 7 11.17 2.80 0.88
CA TRP A 7 12.30 3.03 -0.02
C TRP A 7 12.05 2.27 -1.31
N LEU A 8 12.27 2.95 -2.43
CA LEU A 8 12.12 2.38 -3.77
C LEU A 8 13.50 2.22 -4.42
N SER A 9 13.69 1.09 -5.07
CA SER A 9 14.78 0.86 -6.02
C SER A 9 14.15 0.42 -7.32
N GLU A 10 14.11 1.30 -8.32
CA GLU A 10 13.50 1.02 -9.61
C GLU A 10 14.29 -0.04 -10.38
N SER A 11 13.55 -0.95 -11.00
CA SER A 11 14.13 -1.98 -11.88
C SER A 11 14.63 -1.35 -13.17
N THR A 12 15.79 -1.81 -13.62
CA THR A 12 16.37 -1.49 -14.94
C THR A 12 16.15 -2.63 -15.94
N GLY A 13 15.39 -3.67 -15.58
CA GLY A 13 15.21 -4.91 -16.34
C GLY A 13 16.36 -5.91 -16.20
N SER A 14 17.53 -5.50 -15.69
CA SER A 14 18.69 -6.36 -15.43
C SER A 14 19.32 -6.16 -14.04
N GLY A 15 18.75 -5.27 -13.24
CA GLY A 15 19.21 -4.88 -11.90
C GLY A 15 18.34 -3.75 -11.34
N PHE A 16 18.82 -3.07 -10.30
CA PHE A 16 18.09 -1.98 -9.63
C PHE A 16 18.96 -0.74 -9.48
N VAL A 17 18.33 0.45 -9.51
CA VAL A 17 19.01 1.69 -9.12
C VAL A 17 19.20 1.78 -7.60
N ALA A 18 20.01 2.72 -7.14
CA ALA A 18 20.22 2.92 -5.70
C ALA A 18 18.91 3.30 -4.99
N PRO A 19 18.66 2.76 -3.78
CA PRO A 19 17.43 3.03 -3.06
C PRO A 19 17.31 4.51 -2.68
N HIS A 20 16.10 5.05 -2.83
CA HIS A 20 15.73 6.37 -2.34
C HIS A 20 14.37 6.31 -1.62
N MET A 21 14.15 7.23 -0.68
CA MET A 21 12.93 7.25 0.12
C MET A 21 11.78 7.85 -0.70
N VAL A 22 10.63 7.19 -0.71
CA VAL A 22 9.45 7.59 -1.51
C VAL A 22 8.24 7.94 -0.67
N VAL A 23 8.12 7.36 0.52
CA VAL A 23 7.07 7.71 1.49
C VAL A 23 7.71 7.77 2.87
N ALA A 24 7.36 8.79 3.64
CA ALA A 24 7.78 8.96 5.02
C ALA A 24 6.60 9.49 5.82
N GLU A 25 5.82 8.57 6.38
CA GLU A 25 4.68 8.93 7.22
C GLU A 25 4.99 8.73 8.70
N GLY A 26 4.53 9.68 9.50
CA GLY A 26 4.49 9.54 10.96
C GLY A 26 3.29 8.71 11.39
N GLY A 27 3.40 8.00 12.51
CA GLY A 27 2.30 7.23 13.08
C GLY A 27 2.70 5.80 13.43
N THR A 28 1.79 5.09 14.10
CA THR A 28 1.95 3.67 14.42
C THR A 28 1.19 2.85 13.40
N PHE A 29 1.92 2.21 12.50
CA PHE A 29 1.36 1.26 11.55
C PHE A 29 1.80 -0.15 11.88
N GLN A 30 1.05 -1.12 11.37
CA GLN A 30 1.38 -2.53 11.52
C GLN A 30 2.56 -2.87 10.60
N ALA A 31 3.70 -3.22 11.22
CA ALA A 31 4.90 -3.60 10.48
C ALA A 31 4.62 -4.85 9.62
N GLY A 32 5.02 -4.80 8.34
CA GLY A 32 4.85 -5.92 7.41
C GLY A 32 3.47 -6.00 6.75
N GLN A 33 2.68 -4.93 6.79
CA GLN A 33 1.33 -4.90 6.21
C GLN A 33 1.13 -3.87 5.11
N ALA A 34 2.22 -3.52 4.44
CA ALA A 34 2.13 -2.82 3.17
C ALA A 34 1.85 -3.81 2.05
N GLN A 35 0.86 -3.50 1.23
CA GLN A 35 0.50 -4.24 0.03
C GLN A 35 0.64 -3.33 -1.19
N TYR A 36 0.87 -3.94 -2.34
CA TYR A 36 1.10 -3.22 -3.59
C TYR A 36 0.22 -3.80 -4.69
N ALA A 37 -0.67 -2.99 -5.26
CA ALA A 37 -1.52 -3.37 -6.38
C ALA A 37 -2.02 -2.11 -7.11
N ASP A 38 -2.45 -2.25 -8.35
CA ASP A 38 -3.03 -1.15 -9.13
C ASP A 38 -4.49 -0.92 -8.69
N VAL A 39 -4.72 0.08 -7.84
CA VAL A 39 -6.04 0.34 -7.24
C VAL A 39 -6.84 1.34 -8.07
N ASN A 40 -6.17 2.22 -8.81
CA ASN A 40 -6.82 3.24 -9.64
C ASN A 40 -6.96 2.86 -11.13
N GLY A 41 -6.29 1.80 -11.57
CA GLY A 41 -6.35 1.25 -12.94
C GLY A 41 -5.43 1.95 -13.93
N ASP A 42 -4.38 2.62 -13.45
CA ASP A 42 -3.43 3.37 -14.31
C ASP A 42 -2.25 2.53 -14.82
N GLY A 43 -2.19 1.26 -14.44
CA GLY A 43 -1.14 0.31 -14.80
C GLY A 43 0.06 0.32 -13.86
N LYS A 44 0.02 1.05 -12.74
CA LYS A 44 1.10 1.10 -11.74
C LYS A 44 0.63 0.51 -10.42
N ALA A 45 1.53 -0.13 -9.69
CA ALA A 45 1.22 -0.60 -8.34
C ALA A 45 1.21 0.58 -7.35
N ASP A 46 0.06 0.82 -6.74
CA ASP A 46 -0.13 1.74 -5.63
C ASP A 46 0.27 1.08 -4.31
N LEU A 47 0.53 1.90 -3.29
CA LEU A 47 0.87 1.46 -1.94
C LEU A 47 -0.37 1.54 -1.04
N LEU A 48 -0.81 0.39 -0.52
CA LEU A 48 -1.84 0.31 0.51
C LEU A 48 -1.21 -0.13 1.83
N PHE A 49 -1.55 0.52 2.94
CA PHE A 49 -1.10 0.12 4.27
C PHE A 49 -2.17 0.40 5.33
N GLN A 50 -2.00 -0.24 6.49
CA GLN A 50 -3.00 -0.29 7.53
C GLN A 50 -2.42 0.15 8.89
N ASP A 51 -3.24 0.83 9.70
CA ASP A 51 -2.92 1.14 11.09
C ASP A 51 -3.48 0.09 12.08
N ASN A 52 -3.35 0.37 13.38
CA ASN A 52 -3.82 -0.53 14.43
C ASN A 52 -5.35 -0.53 14.62
N ASP A 53 -6.03 0.47 14.05
CA ASP A 53 -7.45 0.74 14.23
C ASP A 53 -8.27 0.28 13.01
N ASN A 54 -7.69 -0.54 12.13
CA ASN A 54 -8.30 -1.00 10.87
C ASN A 54 -8.56 0.09 9.84
N ASN A 55 -7.84 1.21 9.92
CA ASN A 55 -7.85 2.21 8.87
C ASN A 55 -6.88 1.82 7.75
N PHE A 56 -7.38 1.82 6.52
CA PHE A 56 -6.59 1.57 5.32
C PHE A 56 -6.29 2.89 4.62
N TYR A 57 -5.01 3.10 4.35
CA TYR A 57 -4.48 4.28 3.69
C TYR A 57 -3.93 3.90 2.31
N LEU A 58 -4.28 4.68 1.30
CA LEU A 58 -3.80 4.54 -0.06
C LEU A 58 -2.85 5.68 -0.40
N SER A 59 -1.73 5.32 -1.00
CA SER A 59 -0.73 6.21 -1.56
C SER A 59 -0.54 5.82 -3.02
N GLU A 60 -1.07 6.62 -3.93
CA GLU A 60 -1.10 6.31 -5.37
C GLU A 60 0.28 6.50 -6.01
N SER A 61 0.64 5.64 -6.95
CA SER A 61 1.93 5.66 -7.62
C SER A 61 2.03 6.82 -8.63
N THR A 62 3.09 7.61 -8.52
CA THR A 62 3.44 8.62 -9.53
C THR A 62 4.37 8.06 -10.62
N GLY A 63 4.77 6.79 -10.52
CA GLY A 63 5.72 6.11 -11.39
C GLY A 63 7.19 6.22 -10.97
N ASN A 64 7.54 7.23 -10.17
CA ASN A 64 8.87 7.43 -9.58
C ASN A 64 8.80 7.74 -8.07
N GLY A 65 7.68 7.40 -7.45
CA GLY A 65 7.33 7.73 -6.08
C GLY A 65 5.84 7.52 -5.85
N PHE A 66 5.34 8.08 -4.76
CA PHE A 66 3.93 8.01 -4.41
C PHE A 66 3.39 9.37 -3.98
N ALA A 67 2.10 9.59 -4.22
CA ALA A 67 1.36 10.72 -3.69
C ALA A 67 1.21 10.61 -2.16
N SER A 68 0.93 11.73 -1.50
CA SER A 68 0.65 11.73 -0.06
C SER A 68 -0.48 10.74 0.27
N PRO A 69 -0.26 9.81 1.20
CA PRO A 69 -1.28 8.84 1.57
C PRO A 69 -2.51 9.52 2.17
N HIS A 70 -3.66 8.91 1.93
CA HIS A 70 -4.93 9.35 2.49
C HIS A 70 -5.76 8.13 2.93
N LEU A 71 -6.60 8.35 3.94
CA LEU A 71 -7.54 7.34 4.41
C LEU A 71 -8.56 7.03 3.30
N VAL A 72 -8.67 5.76 2.91
CA VAL A 72 -9.62 5.32 1.89
C VAL A 72 -10.81 4.57 2.47
N ILE A 73 -10.60 3.79 3.54
CA ILE A 73 -11.67 3.07 4.21
C ILE A 73 -11.32 2.71 5.65
N ASP A 74 -12.32 2.75 6.51
CA ASP A 74 -12.33 2.14 7.84
C ASP A 74 -13.28 0.94 7.78
N HIS A 75 -12.73 -0.26 7.91
CA HIS A 75 -13.50 -1.50 7.86
C HIS A 75 -14.10 -1.89 9.23
N GLY A 76 -13.73 -1.20 10.31
CA GLY A 76 -14.16 -1.49 11.67
C GLY A 76 -13.73 -2.88 12.17
N GLY A 77 -14.20 -3.23 13.37
CA GLY A 77 -13.96 -4.56 13.96
C GLY A 77 -12.55 -4.77 14.49
N SER A 78 -12.22 -6.03 14.82
CA SER A 78 -10.89 -6.42 15.27
C SER A 78 -10.06 -6.96 14.11
N PHE A 79 -8.82 -6.50 14.02
CA PHE A 79 -7.91 -6.94 12.98
C PHE A 79 -7.29 -8.32 13.27
N GLN A 80 -7.06 -9.10 12.22
CA GLN A 80 -6.16 -10.26 12.26
C GLN A 80 -5.00 -10.06 11.27
N THR A 81 -3.77 -10.10 11.77
CA THR A 81 -2.56 -9.94 10.96
C THR A 81 -2.55 -10.89 9.75
N GLY A 82 -2.34 -10.34 8.55
CA GLY A 82 -2.24 -11.13 7.32
C GLY A 82 -3.58 -11.49 6.66
N GLN A 83 -4.68 -10.88 7.11
CA GLN A 83 -6.02 -11.16 6.60
C GLN A 83 -6.59 -10.14 5.62
N ALA A 84 -5.83 -9.10 5.25
CA ALA A 84 -6.16 -8.24 4.12
C ALA A 84 -5.46 -8.76 2.85
N GLN A 85 -6.14 -8.76 1.71
CA GLN A 85 -5.58 -9.08 0.40
C GLN A 85 -6.12 -8.13 -0.67
N LEU A 86 -5.33 -7.97 -1.75
CA LEU A 86 -5.68 -7.19 -2.93
C LEU A 86 -5.81 -8.12 -4.14
N ALA A 87 -6.93 -8.03 -4.85
CA ALA A 87 -7.15 -8.71 -6.13
C ALA A 87 -8.30 -8.04 -6.90
N ASP A 88 -8.25 -8.05 -8.24
CA ASP A 88 -9.38 -7.62 -9.08
C ASP A 88 -10.48 -8.70 -9.03
N MET A 89 -11.47 -8.49 -8.15
CA MET A 89 -12.56 -9.44 -7.91
C MET A 89 -13.72 -9.21 -8.89
N ASN A 90 -13.89 -7.98 -9.35
CA ASN A 90 -15.04 -7.56 -10.15
C ASN A 90 -14.74 -7.53 -11.67
N GLY A 91 -13.47 -7.61 -12.07
CA GLY A 91 -13.00 -7.66 -13.44
C GLY A 91 -12.89 -6.32 -14.15
N ASP A 92 -12.83 -5.20 -13.41
CA ASP A 92 -12.72 -3.85 -13.98
C ASP A 92 -11.26 -3.39 -14.22
N GLY A 93 -10.29 -4.25 -13.91
CA GLY A 93 -8.87 -3.97 -14.05
C GLY A 93 -8.28 -3.19 -12.88
N LYS A 94 -9.02 -3.04 -11.77
CA LYS A 94 -8.54 -2.41 -10.53
C LYS A 94 -8.52 -3.43 -9.40
N ALA A 95 -7.53 -3.33 -8.53
CA ALA A 95 -7.45 -4.17 -7.36
C ALA A 95 -8.52 -3.79 -6.34
N ASP A 96 -9.36 -4.75 -5.98
CA ASP A 96 -10.28 -4.66 -4.85
C ASP A 96 -9.59 -5.09 -3.55
N LEU A 97 -10.02 -4.50 -2.43
CA LEU A 97 -9.61 -4.90 -1.08
C LEU A 97 -10.60 -5.91 -0.51
N ILE A 98 -10.09 -7.09 -0.14
CA ILE A 98 -10.81 -8.09 0.66
C ILE A 98 -10.11 -8.25 2.00
N PHE A 99 -10.87 -8.43 3.07
CA PHE A 99 -10.32 -8.71 4.38
C PHE A 99 -11.20 -9.70 5.15
N GLN A 100 -10.59 -10.41 6.10
CA GLN A 100 -11.28 -11.24 7.08
C GLN A 100 -11.19 -10.58 8.46
N GLY A 101 -12.29 -10.62 9.22
CA GLY A 101 -12.44 -10.00 10.54
C GLY A 101 -13.27 -10.85 11.50
#